data_AF-A0A8T5XTX4-F1
#
_entry.id   AF-A0A8T5XTX4-F1
#
_cell.length_a   1.000
_cell.length_b   1.000
_cell.length_c   1.000
_cell.angle_alpha   90.00
_cell.angle_beta   90.00
_cell.angle_gamma   90.00
#
_symmetry.space_group_name_H-M   'P 1'
#
loop_
_entity.id
_entity.type
_entity.pdbx_description
1 polymer ?
#
loop_
_entity_poly.entity_id
_entity_poly.type
_entity_poly.pdbx_seq_one_letter_code
_entity_poly.pdbx_strand_id
1 'polypeptide(L)' 'MNYFIRGDLVEGIFLKRLNRFVAEVLVDNKKRLSHVPNTGRMKELLVKG' A
#
# COMPACT_ATOMS: atom_id res chain seq x y z
N MET A 1 -17.86 -12.04 6.80
CA MET A 1 -17.61 -12.37 5.38
C MET A 1 -16.10 -12.39 5.18
N ASN A 2 -15.52 -13.54 4.83
CA ASN A 2 -14.07 -13.67 4.64
C ASN A 2 -13.75 -13.47 3.15
N TYR A 3 -12.82 -12.57 2.85
CA TYR A 3 -12.33 -12.35 1.50
C TYR A 3 -10.95 -12.99 1.36
N PHE A 4 -10.80 -13.81 0.32
CA PHE A 4 -9.51 -14.39 -0.05
C PHE A 4 -8.98 -13.63 -1.25
N ILE A 5 -7.87 -12.92 -1.06
CA ILE A 5 -7.12 -12.31 -2.16
C ILE A 5 -6.17 -13.39 -2.67
N ARG A 6 -6.23 -13.68 -3.98
CA ARG A 6 -5.31 -14.64 -4.60
C ARG A 6 -3.91 -14.05 -4.72
N GLY A 7 -2.90 -14.89 -4.57
CA GLY A 7 -1.49 -14.52 -4.65
C GLY A 7 -0.81 -14.48 -3.30
N ASP A 8 0.52 -14.43 -3.32
CA ASP A 8 1.34 -14.38 -2.12
C ASP A 8 1.45 -12.96 -1.59
N LEU A 9 1.60 -12.83 -0.26
CA LEU A 9 1.99 -11.57 0.35
C LEU A 9 3.44 -11.28 -0.02
N VAL A 10 3.67 -10.10 -0.58
CA VAL A 10 5.00 -9.61 -0.95
C VAL A 10 5.37 -8.43 -0.08
N GLU A 11 6.66 -8.36 0.29
CA GLU A 11 7.20 -7.19 0.98
C GLU A 11 7.35 -6.01 0.02
N GLY A 12 7.18 -4.81 0.55
CA GLY A 12 7.33 -3.59 -0.22
C GLY A 12 7.58 -2.39 0.66
N ILE A 13 8.25 -1.39 0.10
CA ILE A 13 8.55 -0.12 0.77
C ILE A 13 7.46 0.89 0.44
N PHE A 14 6.91 1.54 1.45
CA PHE A 14 5.95 2.62 1.25
C PHE A 14 6.67 3.91 0.82
N LEU A 15 6.31 4.45 -0.35
CA LEU A 15 6.94 5.67 -0.87
C LEU A 15 6.10 6.92 -0.57
N LYS A 16 4.81 6.91 -0.94
CA LYS A 16 3.88 8.01 -0.66
C LYS A 16 2.43 7.61 -0.92
N ARG A 17 1.50 8.30 -0.25
CA ARG A 17 0.07 8.20 -0.50
C ARG A 17 -0.35 9.22 -1.56
N LEU A 18 -0.94 8.77 -2.66
CA LEU A 18 -1.39 9.65 -3.76
C LEU A 18 -2.79 10.22 -3.48
N ASN A 19 -3.67 9.39 -2.91
CA ASN A 19 -5.02 9.79 -2.51
C ASN A 19 -5.56 8.82 -1.44
N ARG A 20 -6.83 8.97 -1.08
CA ARG A 20 -7.45 8.16 -0.01
C ARG A 20 -7.46 6.65 -0.29
N PHE A 21 -7.24 6.20 -1.52
CA PHE A 21 -7.31 4.79 -1.91
C PHE A 21 -6.06 4.24 -2.61
N VAL A 22 -5.06 5.06 -2.89
CA VAL A 22 -3.89 4.66 -3.68
C VAL A 22 -2.60 5.15 -3.04
N ALA A 23 -1.62 4.24 -2.91
CA ALA A 23 -0.24 4.52 -2.54
C ALA A 23 0.72 4.09 -3.64
N GLU A 24 1.82 4.80 -3.78
CA GLU A 24 2.99 4.37 -4.53
C GLU A 24 3.89 3.56 -3.58
N VAL A 25 4.29 2.36 -4.00
CA VAL A 25 5.16 1.45 -3.24
C VAL A 25 6.30 0.94 -4.13
N LEU A 26 7.43 0.56 -3.53
CA LEU A 26 8.51 -0.12 -4.22
C LEU A 26 8.44 -1.63 -3.92
N VAL A 27 8.33 -2.44 -4.95
CA VAL A 27 8.36 -3.92 -4.88
C VAL A 27 9.29 -4.40 -6.00
N ASP A 28 10.23 -5.29 -5.70
CA ASP A 28 11.25 -5.78 -6.65
C ASP A 28 11.96 -4.65 -7.43
N ASN A 29 12.37 -3.60 -6.70
CA ASN A 29 12.99 -2.38 -7.27
C ASN A 29 12.15 -1.65 -8.33
N LYS A 30 10.83 -1.92 -8.39
CA LYS A 30 9.91 -1.27 -9.33
C LYS A 30 8.81 -0.53 -8.56
N LYS A 31 8.50 0.67 -9.00
CA LYS A 31 7.37 1.43 -8.47
C LYS A 31 6.07 0.79 -8.92
N ARG A 32 5.16 0.56 -7.98
CA ARG A 32 3.83 -0.02 -8.19
C ARG A 32 2.79 0.84 -7.47
N LEU A 33 1.55 0.76 -7.95
CA LEU A 33 0.40 1.32 -7.26
C LEU A 33 -0.22 0.22 -6.39
N SER A 34 -0.44 0.52 -5.12
CA SER A 34 -1.12 -0.34 -4.16
C SER A 34 -2.41 0.29 -3.68
N HIS A 35 -3.44 -0.54 -3.50
CA HIS A 35 -4.71 -0.10 -2.93
C HIS A 35 -4.56 0.12 -1.42
N VAL A 36 -5.12 1.23 -0.93
CA VAL A 36 -5.22 1.54 0.50
C VAL A 36 -6.69 1.41 0.90
N PRO A 37 -7.12 0.27 1.49
CA PRO A 37 -8.52 0.03 1.86
C PRO A 37 -8.91 0.73 3.17
N ASN A 38 -8.48 1.97 3.36
CA ASN A 38 -8.73 2.74 4.58
C ASN A 38 -8.88 4.24 4.25
N THR A 39 -10.04 4.82 4.56
CA THR A 39 -10.36 6.23 4.28
C THR A 39 -9.73 7.21 5.29
N GLY A 40 -9.22 6.72 6.41
CA GLY A 40 -8.55 7.52 7.45
C GLY A 40 -7.18 8.04 7.02
N ARG A 41 -6.61 8.96 7.81
CA ARG A 41 -5.36 9.68 7.45
C ARG A 41 -4.10 8.82 7.57
N MET A 42 -4.07 7.85 8.48
CA MET A 42 -2.96 6.90 8.68
C MET A 42 -1.57 7.56 8.84
N LYS A 43 -1.48 8.75 9.45
CA LYS A 43 -0.26 9.56 9.50
C LYS A 43 0.91 8.87 10.22
N GLU A 44 0.60 8.02 11.18
CA GLU A 44 1.60 7.28 11.97
C GLU A 44 2.03 5.97 11.31
N LEU A 45 1.24 5.44 10.38
CA LEU A 45 1.48 4.16 9.70
C LEU A 45 2.08 4.34 8.30
N LEU A 46 1.68 5.40 7.59
CA LEU A 46 2.12 5.69 6.23
C LEU A 46 3.29 6.69 6.24
N VAL A 47 4.37 6.29 6.92
CA VAL A 47 5.63 7.04 6.94
C VAL A 47 6.49 6.55 5.79
N LYS A 48 7.06 7.49 5.02
CA LYS A 48 7.97 7.16 3.93
C LYS A 48 9.22 6.45 4.49
N GLY A 49 9.57 5.30 3.93
CA GLY A 49 10.71 4.52 4.39
C GLY A 49 10.71 3.14 3.78
#